data_AF-A0A2E5H1I3-F1
#
_entry.id   AF-A0A2E5H1I3-F1
#
_cell.length_a   1.000
_cell.length_b   1.000
_cell.length_c   1.000
_cell.angle_alpha   90.00
_cell.angle_beta   90.00
_cell.angle_gamma   90.00
#
_symmetry.space_group_name_H-M   'P 1'
#
loop_
_entity.id
_entity.type
_entity.pdbx_description
1 polymer ?
#
loop_
_entity_poly.entity_id
_entity_poly.type
_entity_poly.pdbx_seq_one_letter_code
_entity_poly.pdbx_strand_id
1 'polypeptide(L)' 'MANLPSDVFDVRSEVKGAHWIAWVVRSGHDTPEGSVVLVGQTQEDAETRARQWAENLAVSSNV' A
#
# COMPACT_ATOMS: atom_id res chain seq x y z
N MET A 1 5.58 4.50 -22.61
CA MET A 1 4.50 4.42 -21.60
C MET A 1 5.12 3.82 -20.35
N ALA A 2 5.41 4.63 -19.34
CA ALA A 2 5.92 4.13 -18.07
C ALA A 2 4.76 3.45 -17.34
N ASN A 3 4.88 2.14 -17.10
CA ASN A 3 3.91 1.44 -16.28
C ASN A 3 4.06 1.98 -14.86
N LEU A 4 3.12 2.83 -14.43
CA LEU A 4 3.12 3.38 -13.08
C LEU A 4 2.93 2.22 -12.08
N PRO A 5 3.51 2.32 -10.87
CA PRO A 5 3.38 1.28 -9.85
C PRO A 5 1.93 0.99 -9.44
N SER A 6 0.99 1.88 -9.77
CA SER A 6 -0.45 1.71 -9.57
C SER A 6 -1.10 0.60 -10.41
N ASP A 7 -0.46 0.10 -11.48
CA ASP A 7 -0.94 -1.09 -12.20
C ASP A 7 -0.46 -2.39 -11.53
N VAL A 8 0.61 -2.30 -10.73
CA VAL A 8 1.31 -3.45 -10.13
C VAL A 8 0.93 -3.65 -8.66
N PHE A 9 0.41 -2.63 -7.98
CA PHE A 9 0.05 -2.68 -6.57
C PHE A 9 -1.35 -2.13 -6.30
N ASP A 10 -2.18 -2.92 -5.62
CA ASP A 10 -3.51 -2.58 -5.15
C ASP A 10 -3.44 -2.15 -3.67
N VAL A 11 -4.04 -1.02 -3.32
CA VAL A 11 -4.13 -0.56 -1.93
C VAL A 11 -5.41 -1.11 -1.31
N ARG A 12 -5.27 -1.83 -0.21
CA ARG A 12 -6.39 -2.37 0.58
C ARG A 12 -6.44 -1.63 1.90
N SER A 13 -7.63 -1.21 2.31
CA SER A 13 -7.86 -0.53 3.57
C SER A 13 -8.97 -1.24 4.37
N GLU A 14 -8.81 -1.31 5.68
CA GLU A 14 -9.77 -1.92 6.61
C GLU A 14 -9.81 -1.13 7.93
N VAL A 15 -11.00 -1.03 8.52
CA VAL A 15 -11.18 -0.45 9.84
C VAL A 15 -10.92 -1.51 10.92
N LYS A 16 -9.95 -1.27 11.79
CA LYS A 16 -9.66 -2.08 12.99
C LYS A 16 -9.94 -1.27 14.25
N GLY A 17 -11.16 -1.41 14.76
CA GLY A 17 -11.59 -0.74 15.98
C GLY A 17 -11.61 0.78 15.80
N ALA A 18 -10.76 1.49 16.53
CA ALA A 18 -10.65 2.96 16.46
C ALA A 18 -9.64 3.47 15.42
N HIS A 19 -8.96 2.57 14.70
CA HIS A 19 -7.94 2.93 13.72
C HIS A 19 -8.26 2.37 12.34
N TRP A 20 -7.73 3.04 11.31
CA TRP A 20 -7.73 2.53 9.96
C TRP A 20 -6.39 1.90 9.66
N ILE A 21 -6.41 0.75 9.03
CA ILE A 21 -5.22 0.08 8.53
C ILE A 21 -5.29 0.02 7.02
N ALA A 22 -4.15 0.22 6.36
CA ALA A 22 -4.01 0.03 4.94
C ALA A 22 -2.73 -0.74 4.64
N TRP A 23 -2.80 -1.62 3.66
CA TRP A 23 -1.68 -2.40 3.18
C TRP A 23 -1.74 -2.47 1.67
N VAL A 24 -0.63 -2.86 1.07
CA VAL A 24 -0.50 -2.94 -0.38
C VAL A 24 -0.34 -4.39 -0.77
N VAL A 25 -1.16 -4.83 -1.72
CA VAL A 25 -1.08 -6.17 -2.31
C VAL A 25 -0.58 -6.02 -3.73
N ARG A 26 0.17 -7.01 -4.22
CA ARG A 26 0.59 -7.00 -5.62
C ARG A 26 -0.60 -7.39 -6.49
N SER A 27 -0.87 -6.64 -7.56
CA SER A 27 -1.93 -6.92 -8.52
C SER A 27 -1.81 -8.37 -9.02
N GLY A 28 -2.83 -9.19 -8.74
CA GLY A 28 -2.85 -10.63 -9.06
C GLY A 28 -2.36 -11.57 -7.94
N HIS A 29 -1.96 -11.04 -6.79
CA HIS A 29 -1.58 -11.82 -5.61
C HIS A 29 -2.31 -11.30 -4.36
N ASP A 30 -2.86 -12.22 -3.56
CA ASP A 30 -3.56 -11.87 -2.31
C ASP A 30 -2.61 -11.61 -1.14
N THR A 31 -1.30 -11.79 -1.35
CA THR A 31 -0.29 -11.59 -0.31
C THR A 31 0.11 -10.12 -0.21
N PRO A 32 0.10 -9.54 1.01
CA PRO A 32 0.62 -8.19 1.23
C PRO A 32 2.10 -8.14 0.87
N GLU A 33 2.47 -7.18 0.02
CA GLU A 33 3.87 -6.87 -0.26
C GLU A 33 4.55 -6.50 1.06
N GLY A 34 5.74 -7.06 1.31
CA GLY A 34 6.55 -6.77 2.49
C GLY A 34 5.93 -7.09 3.87
N SER A 35 4.71 -7.64 3.94
CA SER A 35 3.95 -7.78 5.20
C SER A 35 3.84 -6.49 6.02
N VAL A 36 3.77 -5.33 5.35
CA VAL A 36 3.68 -4.01 6.01
C VAL A 36 2.22 -3.56 6.07
N VAL A 37 1.78 -3.20 7.28
CA VAL A 37 0.47 -2.59 7.53
C VAL A 37 0.68 -1.18 8.05
N LEU A 38 0.07 -0.21 7.39
CA LEU A 38 0.16 1.20 7.74
C LEU A 38 -1.13 1.65 8.42
N VAL A 39 -0.97 2.26 9.59
CA VAL A 39 -2.08 2.70 10.41
C VAL A 39 -2.29 4.20 10.19
N GLY A 40 -3.52 4.58 9.91
CA GLY A 40 -3.98 5.95 9.83
C GLY A 40 -5.12 6.21 10.81
N GLN A 41 -5.29 7.47 11.21
CA GLN A 41 -6.44 7.89 12.03
C GLN A 41 -7.73 7.90 11.19
N THR A 42 -7.61 8.05 9.88
CA THR A 42 -8.68 7.98 8.89
C THR A 42 -8.31 7.04 7.76
N GLN A 43 -9.31 6.61 6.99
CA GLN A 43 -9.12 5.76 5.81
C GLN A 43 -8.13 6.40 4.82
N GLU A 44 -8.36 7.67 4.48
CA GLU A 44 -7.52 8.42 3.53
C GLU A 44 -6.07 8.56 4.00
N ASP A 45 -5.83 8.74 5.30
CA ASP A 45 -4.47 8.83 5.85
C ASP A 45 -3.75 7.48 5.72
N ALA A 46 -4.44 6.38 6.03
CA ALA A 46 -3.91 5.04 5.87
C ALA A 46 -3.59 4.73 4.39
N GLU A 47 -4.52 5.02 3.48
CA GLU A 47 -4.35 4.78 2.04
C GLU A 47 -3.24 5.63 1.42
N THR A 48 -3.12 6.89 1.84
CA THR A 48 -2.05 7.78 1.40
C THR A 48 -0.69 7.25 1.81
N ARG A 49 -0.56 6.80 3.08
CA ARG A 49 0.66 6.16 3.57
C ARG A 49 0.98 4.89 2.78
N ALA A 50 -0.04 4.07 2.49
CA ALA A 50 0.13 2.80 1.77
C ALA A 50 0.67 3.04 0.36
N ARG A 51 0.14 4.06 -0.32
CA ARG A 51 0.65 4.48 -1.63
C ARG A 51 2.09 4.97 -1.57
N GLN A 52 2.40 5.87 -0.62
CA GLN A 52 3.77 6.38 -0.44
C GLN A 52 4.77 5.26 -0.15
N TRP A 53 4.37 4.26 0.64
CA TRP A 53 5.21 3.10 0.91
C TRP A 53 5.43 2.24 -0.35
N ALA A 54 4.40 2.01 -1.15
CA ALA A 54 4.53 1.30 -2.43
C ALA A 54 5.44 2.04 -3.43
N GLU A 55 5.32 3.37 -3.49
CA GLU A 55 6.22 4.21 -4.28
C GLU A 55 7.67 4.09 -3.79
N ASN A 56 7.88 4.12 -2.47
CA ASN A 56 9.21 3.94 -1.89
C ASN A 56 9.78 2.55 -2.13
N LEU A 57 8.95 1.49 -2.13
CA LEU A 57 9.39 0.15 -2.53
C LEU A 57 9.86 0.12 -3.98
N ALA A 58 9.07 0.67 -4.91
CA ALA A 58 9.43 0.70 -6.33
C ALA A 58 10.76 1.42 -6.57
N VAL A 59 11.00 2.53 -5.87
CA VAL A 59 12.28 3.25 -5.89
C VAL A 59 13.42 2.42 -5.29
N SER A 60 13.16 1.74 -4.17
CA SER A 60 14.18 0.94 -3.45
C SER A 60 14.56 -0.34 -4.18
N SER A 61 13.65 -0.94 -4.97
CA SER A 61 13.93 -2.14 -5.76
C SER A 61 14.79 -1.89 -7.01
N ASN A 62 15.20 -0.64 -7.27
CA ASN A 62 16.01 -0.26 -8.43
C ASN A 62 17.46 0.12 -8.06
N VAL A 63 18.03 -0.48 -7.00
CA VAL A 63 19.45 -0.27 -6.59
C VAL A 63 20.29 -1.52 -6.71
#